data_AF-A0A956KNB7-F1
#
_entry.id   AF-A0A956KNB7-F1
#
_cell.length_a   1.000
_cell.length_b   1.000
_cell.length_c   1.000
_cell.angle_alpha   90.00
_cell.angle_beta   90.00
_cell.angle_gamma   90.00
#
_symmetry.space_group_name_H-M   'P 1'
#
loop_
_entity.id
_entity.type
_entity.pdbx_description
1 polymer ?
#
loop_
_entity_poly.entity_id
_entity_poly.type
_entity_poly.pdbx_seq_one_letter_code
_entity_poly.pdbx_strand_id
1 'polypeptide(L)'
;MTVRPLIKRLAVVGALALPIAGAVALTPPVEAAKSKQDALKIDLDVKDFTLDNGLRVYVVEDHSTPAFTINITYDVGSRDEVAGRTGFAHFFEHMMF
;
A
#
# COMPACT_ATOMS: atom_id res chain seq x y z
N MET A 1 8.80 37.81 -16.13
CA MET A 1 9.22 37.67 -14.73
C MET A 1 9.49 36.19 -14.49
N THR A 2 10.76 35.82 -14.55
CA THR A 2 11.25 34.44 -14.49
C THR A 2 12.31 34.42 -13.41
N VAL A 3 12.15 33.61 -12.37
CA VAL A 3 13.23 33.37 -11.40
C VAL A 3 13.22 31.90 -10.99
N ARG A 4 14.26 31.18 -11.40
CA ARG A 4 14.67 29.87 -10.87
C ARG A 4 15.48 30.07 -9.58
N PRO A 5 15.43 29.09 -8.67
CA PRO A 5 16.66 28.57 -8.05
C PRO A 5 16.65 27.02 -8.16
N LEU A 6 17.62 26.33 -8.77
CA LEU A 6 19.04 26.15 -8.46
C LEU A 6 19.32 25.63 -7.04
N ILE A 7 19.20 24.31 -6.84
CA ILE A 7 20.05 23.58 -5.89
C ILE A 7 20.68 22.41 -6.64
N LYS A 8 21.96 22.60 -6.95
CA LYS A 8 22.90 21.63 -7.50
C LYS A 8 23.17 20.55 -6.45
N ARG A 9 22.95 19.27 -6.76
CA ARG A 9 23.64 18.18 -6.05
C ARG A 9 24.85 17.76 -6.88
N LEU A 10 25.98 18.14 -6.32
CA LEU A 10 27.35 17.99 -6.76
C LEU A 10 27.66 16.51 -7.05
N ALA A 11 28.07 16.23 -8.29
CA ALA A 11 28.87 15.06 -8.59
C ALA A 11 30.28 15.30 -8.02
N VAL A 12 30.76 14.40 -7.16
CA VAL A 12 32.18 14.26 -6.89
C VAL A 12 32.60 12.89 -7.38
N VAL A 13 33.48 12.95 -8.36
CA VAL A 13 34.21 11.86 -9.01
C VAL A 13 35.38 11.45 -8.11
N GLY A 14 35.67 10.15 -8.07
CA GLY A 14 37.05 9.66 -8.03
C GLY A 14 37.40 8.75 -6.85
N ALA A 15 37.49 7.44 -7.12
CA ALA A 15 38.66 6.66 -6.77
C ALA A 15 38.71 5.40 -7.63
N LEU A 16 39.75 5.35 -8.46
CA LEU A 16 40.19 4.23 -9.28
C LEU A 16 40.69 3.11 -8.33
N ALA A 17 40.15 1.90 -8.45
CA ALA A 17 40.76 0.69 -7.86
C ALA A 17 40.70 -0.44 -8.89
N LEU A 18 41.87 -1.00 -9.18
CA LEU A 18 42.16 -2.05 -10.17
C LEU A 18 41.33 -3.34 -9.95
N PRO A 19 41.16 -4.17 -11.01
CA PRO A 19 40.37 -5.39 -10.92
C PRO A 19 41.17 -6.48 -10.19
N ILE A 20 40.64 -6.97 -9.08
CA ILE A 20 41.05 -8.27 -8.53
C ILE A 20 40.19 -9.32 -9.23
N ALA A 21 40.85 -10.14 -10.04
CA ALA A 21 40.29 -11.34 -10.63
C ALA A 21 39.87 -12.33 -9.53
N GLY A 22 38.68 -12.90 -9.62
CA GLY A 22 38.30 -14.04 -8.78
C GLY A 22 36.80 -14.32 -8.74
N ALA A 23 36.44 -15.52 -9.22
CA ALA A 23 35.14 -16.17 -9.15
C ALA A 23 34.01 -15.60 -10.05
N VAL A 24 33.94 -16.14 -11.27
CA VAL A 24 32.69 -16.23 -12.04
C VAL A 24 31.74 -17.14 -11.25
N ALA A 25 30.82 -16.54 -10.50
CA ALA A 25 29.69 -17.26 -9.95
C ALA A 25 28.71 -17.56 -11.10
N LEU A 26 28.53 -18.84 -11.43
CA LEU A 26 27.43 -19.33 -12.25
C LEU A 26 26.12 -19.18 -11.46
N THR A 27 25.62 -17.95 -11.32
CA THR A 27 24.21 -17.73 -10.98
C THR A 27 23.42 -17.81 -12.27
N PRO A 28 22.46 -18.75 -12.43
CA PRO A 28 21.54 -18.66 -13.55
C PRO A 28 20.85 -17.30 -13.50
N PRO A 29 20.54 -16.68 -14.65
CA PRO A 29 19.73 -15.47 -14.64
C PRO A 29 18.41 -15.83 -13.95
N VAL A 30 18.12 -15.21 -12.81
CA VAL A 30 16.73 -15.09 -12.37
C VAL A 30 16.08 -14.23 -13.44
N GLU A 31 15.51 -14.89 -14.43
CA GLU A 31 14.65 -14.27 -15.40
C GLU A 31 13.51 -13.67 -14.61
N ALA A 32 13.51 -12.34 -14.50
CA ALA A 32 12.47 -11.60 -13.83
C ALA A 32 11.15 -11.96 -14.53
N ALA A 33 10.41 -12.90 -13.94
CA ALA A 33 9.10 -13.29 -14.40
C ALA A 33 8.28 -11.99 -14.42
N LYS A 34 8.00 -11.48 -15.63
CA LYS A 34 7.06 -10.38 -15.79
C LYS A 34 5.76 -10.89 -15.21
N SER A 35 5.37 -10.34 -14.06
CA SER A 35 4.07 -10.64 -13.48
C SER A 35 3.04 -10.25 -14.52
N LYS A 36 2.35 -11.25 -15.08
CA LYS A 36 1.17 -11.02 -15.91
C LYS A 36 0.07 -10.60 -14.95
N GLN A 37 0.16 -9.35 -14.49
CA GLN A 37 -0.96 -8.64 -13.90
C GLN A 37 -1.91 -8.29 -15.06
N ASP A 38 -2.52 -9.32 -15.66
CA ASP A 38 -3.83 -9.12 -16.24
C ASP A 38 -4.71 -8.80 -15.03
N ALA A 39 -4.83 -7.50 -14.75
CA ALA A 39 -5.62 -6.99 -13.66
C ALA A 39 -6.99 -7.65 -13.75
N LEU A 40 -7.33 -8.44 -12.73
CA LEU A 40 -8.64 -9.06 -12.61
C LEU A 40 -9.65 -7.92 -12.74
N LYS A 41 -10.36 -7.88 -13.87
CA LYS A 41 -11.31 -6.83 -14.14
C LYS A 41 -12.57 -7.18 -13.36
N ILE A 42 -12.61 -6.71 -12.12
CA ILE A 42 -13.71 -6.93 -11.20
C ILE A 42 -14.82 -5.96 -11.63
N ASP A 43 -15.81 -6.50 -12.35
CA ASP A 43 -17.04 -5.79 -12.72
C ASP A 43 -18.07 -6.04 -11.60
N LEU A 44 -18.22 -5.06 -10.71
CA LEU A 44 -19.18 -5.11 -9.60
C LEU A 44 -20.14 -3.93 -9.75
N ASP A 45 -21.43 -4.22 -9.70
CA ASP A 45 -22.46 -3.19 -9.57
C ASP A 45 -22.51 -2.72 -8.11
N VAL A 46 -21.75 -1.65 -7.82
CA VAL A 46 -21.66 -1.08 -6.47
C VAL A 46 -22.67 0.06 -6.35
N LYS A 47 -23.65 -0.09 -5.46
CA LYS A 47 -24.54 1.01 -5.04
C LYS A 47 -23.85 1.80 -3.93
N ASP A 48 -23.55 3.07 -4.16
CA ASP A 48 -22.92 3.96 -3.19
C ASP A 48 -23.88 5.05 -2.69
N PHE A 49 -23.89 5.29 -1.38
CA PHE A 49 -24.62 6.41 -0.78
C PHE A 49 -23.99 6.82 0.55
N THR A 50 -24.32 8.02 1.02
CA THR A 50 -23.87 8.55 2.30
C THR A 50 -25.07 8.85 3.18
N LEU A 51 -25.02 8.42 4.43
CA LEU A 51 -26.06 8.67 5.43
C LEU A 51 -25.96 10.09 5.99
N ASP A 52 -27.02 10.55 6.67
CA ASP A 52 -27.07 11.89 7.29
C ASP A 52 -25.96 12.13 8.33
N ASN A 53 -25.44 11.06 8.96
CA ASN A 53 -24.33 11.12 9.89
C ASN A 53 -22.94 11.12 9.22
N GLY A 54 -22.88 11.12 7.88
CA GLY A 54 -21.65 11.11 7.09
C GLY A 54 -21.05 9.73 6.82
N LEU A 55 -21.66 8.64 7.30
CA LEU A 55 -21.19 7.28 7.00
C LEU A 55 -21.40 6.95 5.52
N ARG A 56 -20.32 6.56 4.85
CA ARG A 56 -20.34 6.07 3.47
C ARG A 56 -20.69 4.59 3.46
N VAL A 57 -21.67 4.22 2.67
CA VAL A 57 -22.14 2.85 2.54
C VAL A 57 -21.98 2.41 1.09
N TYR A 58 -21.40 1.22 0.92
CA TYR A 58 -21.30 0.55 -0.36
C TYR A 58 -22.04 -0.78 -0.26
N VAL A 59 -22.95 -1.02 -1.19
CA VAL A 59 -23.73 -2.25 -1.25
C VAL A 59 -23.47 -2.91 -2.59
N VAL A 60 -23.06 -4.16 -2.55
CA VAL A 60 -23.01 -5.06 -3.70
C VAL A 60 -24.04 -6.14 -3.46
N GLU A 61 -24.96 -6.29 -4.40
CA GLU A 61 -26.02 -7.29 -4.34
C GLU A 61 -25.62 -8.52 -5.15
N ASP A 62 -25.61 -9.70 -4.51
CA ASP A 62 -25.32 -10.99 -5.15
C ASP A 62 -26.37 -12.01 -4.72
N HIS A 63 -27.01 -12.66 -5.69
CA HIS A 63 -28.05 -13.67 -5.47
C HIS A 63 -27.50 -15.11 -5.63
N SER A 64 -26.19 -15.28 -5.79
CA SER A 64 -25.55 -16.59 -5.95
C SER A 64 -25.67 -17.47 -4.70
N THR A 65 -25.73 -16.86 -3.51
CA THR A 65 -25.72 -17.54 -2.21
C THR A 65 -26.68 -16.83 -1.24
N PRO A 66 -27.51 -17.54 -0.45
CA PRO A 66 -28.41 -16.94 0.54
C PRO A 66 -27.65 -16.55 1.82
N ALA A 67 -26.69 -15.63 1.70
CA ALA A 67 -25.88 -15.11 2.79
C ALA A 67 -25.68 -13.61 2.63
N PHE A 68 -25.42 -12.91 3.74
CA PHE A 68 -25.02 -11.52 3.73
C PHE A 68 -23.72 -11.35 4.53
N THR A 69 -22.87 -10.42 4.10
CA THR A 69 -21.65 -10.04 4.82
C THR A 69 -21.65 -8.54 5.00
N ILE A 70 -21.27 -8.09 6.19
CA ILE A 70 -21.14 -6.67 6.51
C ILE A 70 -19.72 -6.45 6.99
N ASN A 71 -19.07 -5.41 6.48
CA ASN A 71 -17.82 -4.92 7.00
C ASN A 71 -17.98 -3.44 7.37
N ILE A 72 -17.48 -3.07 8.55
CA ILE A 72 -17.40 -1.69 8.99
C ILE A 72 -15.92 -1.39 9.15
N THR A 73 -15.43 -0.42 8.40
CA THR A 73 -14.04 0.04 8.48
C THR A 73 -14.03 1.46 9.04
N TYR A 74 -13.15 1.69 10.02
CA TYR A 74 -12.89 3.00 10.58
C TYR A 74 -11.56 3.53 10.02
N ASP A 75 -11.52 4.81 9.66
CA ASP A 75 -10.29 5.49 9.22
C ASP A 75 -9.43 5.88 10.43
N VAL A 76 -9.00 4.88 11.20
CA VAL A 76 -8.16 5.02 12.38
C VAL A 76 -7.38 3.72 12.62
N GLY A 77 -6.17 3.82 13.18
CA GLY A 77 -5.41 2.65 13.62
C GLY A 77 -4.19 3.02 14.46
N SER A 78 -3.21 2.11 14.54
CA SER A 78 -1.96 2.34 15.29
C SER A 78 -1.17 3.55 14.80
N ARG A 79 -1.36 3.97 13.54
CA ARG A 79 -0.76 5.18 12.94
C ARG A 79 -1.20 6.46 13.66
N ASP A 80 -2.38 6.47 14.24
CA ASP A 80 -2.99 7.64 14.86
C ASP A 80 -2.73 7.71 16.38
N GLU A 81 -1.88 6.81 16.90
CA GLU A 81 -1.52 6.76 18.32
C GLU A 81 -0.48 7.81 18.71
N VAL A 82 -0.52 8.24 19.98
CA VAL A 82 0.43 9.20 20.54
C VAL A 82 1.71 8.48 20.96
N ALA A 83 2.87 9.03 20.63
CA ALA A 83 4.15 8.47 21.06
C ALA A 83 4.20 8.27 22.59
N GLY A 84 4.62 7.08 23.02
CA GLY A 84 4.61 6.69 24.44
C GLY A 84 3.24 6.26 24.98
N ARG A 85 2.20 6.23 24.13
CA ARG A 85 0.84 5.76 24.43
C ARG A 85 0.33 4.90 23.27
N THR A 86 0.90 3.71 23.14
CA THR A 86 0.65 2.80 22.03
C THR A 86 -0.23 1.60 22.41
N GLY A 87 -0.87 0.97 21.44
CA GLY A 87 -1.68 -0.24 21.59
C GLY A 87 -3.15 0.02 21.89
N PHE A 88 -3.61 1.27 21.85
CA PHE A 88 -5.01 1.63 22.08
C PHE A 88 -5.91 1.13 20.95
N ALA A 89 -5.50 1.25 19.69
CA ALA A 89 -6.33 0.77 18.57
C ALA A 89 -6.60 -0.75 18.71
N HIS A 90 -5.55 -1.52 18.98
CA HIS A 90 -5.63 -2.96 19.21
C HIS A 90 -6.39 -3.31 20.49
N PHE A 91 -6.21 -2.53 21.56
CA PHE A 91 -6.93 -2.73 22.81
C PHE A 91 -8.44 -2.50 22.64
N PHE A 92 -8.85 -1.46 21.91
CA PHE A 92 -10.26 -1.22 21.61
C PHE A 92 -10.86 -2.33 20.75
N GLU A 93 -10.12 -2.86 19.76
CA GLU A 93 -10.54 -4.03 18.98
C GLU A 93 -10.86 -5.23 19.89
N HIS A 94 -10.04 -5.46 20.93
CA HIS A 94 -10.25 -6.53 21.90
C HIS A 94 -11.42 -6.30 22.86
N MET A 95 -11.87 -5.05 23.05
CA MET A 95 -12.98 -4.72 23.96
C MET A 95 -14.34 -4.63 23.26
N MET A 96 -14.35 -4.64 21.93
CA MET A 96 -15.58 -4.62 21.14
C MET A 96 -16.29 -5.99 21.08
N PHE A 97 -15.63 -7.06 21.51
CA PHE A 97 -16.11 -8.45 21.48
C PHE A 97 -15.71 -9.20 22.75
#